data_AF-A0AA51UJE2-F1
#
_entry.id   AF-A0AA51UJE2-F1
#
_cell.length_a   1.000
_cell.length_b   1.000
_cell.length_c   1.000
_cell.angle_alpha   90.00
_cell.angle_beta   90.00
_cell.angle_gamma   90.00
#
_symmetry.space_group_name_H-M   'P 1'
#
loop_
_entity.id
_entity.type
_entity.pdbx_description
1 polymer ?
#
loop_
_entity_poly.entity_id
_entity_poly.type
_entity_poly.pdbx_seq_one_letter_code
_entity_poly.pdbx_strand_id
1 'polypeptide(L)'
;MLNKEISFTAMDVITSVYNYLKPRILGMIIAALFLAVIIVSVAFTSWPIMDQLPQDIADQSNIQGIGMMIFTDFVVPFEILSIILLSALMGAIYMAKGDDNK
;
A
#
# COMPACT_ATOMS: atom_id res chain seq x y z
N MET A 1 -13.18 -29.60 43.14
CA MET A 1 -14.29 -29.92 42.20
C MET A 1 -13.98 -29.30 40.85
N LEU A 2 -13.15 -29.96 40.03
CA LEU A 2 -12.93 -29.61 38.62
C LEU A 2 -11.96 -30.64 38.01
N ASN A 3 -12.48 -31.59 37.25
CA ASN A 3 -11.74 -32.22 36.17
C ASN A 3 -12.76 -32.68 35.14
N LYS A 4 -13.17 -31.77 34.26
CA LYS A 4 -13.98 -32.11 33.09
C LYS A 4 -12.96 -32.45 32.01
N GLU A 5 -12.72 -33.75 31.83
CA GLU A 5 -11.81 -34.24 30.79
C GLU A 5 -12.29 -33.68 29.45
N ILE A 6 -11.47 -32.85 28.81
CA ILE A 6 -11.77 -32.29 27.50
C ILE A 6 -11.44 -33.38 26.48
N SER A 7 -12.39 -34.27 26.20
CA SER A 7 -12.26 -35.27 25.13
C SER A 7 -12.52 -34.61 23.78
N PHE A 8 -11.45 -34.19 23.09
CA PHE A 8 -11.51 -33.63 21.75
C PHE A 8 -11.50 -34.76 20.72
N THR A 9 -12.67 -35.17 20.24
CA THR A 9 -12.77 -36.20 19.19
C THR A 9 -12.54 -35.56 17.83
N ALA A 10 -11.75 -36.19 16.96
CA ALA A 10 -11.49 -35.70 15.59
C ALA A 10 -12.78 -35.34 14.82
N MET A 11 -13.87 -36.08 15.07
CA MET A 11 -15.18 -35.84 14.48
C MET A 11 -15.83 -34.51 14.90
N ASP A 12 -15.64 -34.08 16.16
CA ASP A 12 -16.19 -32.83 16.69
C ASP A 12 -15.48 -31.62 16.05
N VAL A 13 -14.19 -31.76 15.80
CA VAL A 13 -13.37 -30.77 15.09
C VAL A 13 -13.86 -30.57 13.67
N ILE A 14 -14.01 -31.67 12.93
CA ILE A 14 -14.42 -31.67 11.53
C ILE A 14 -15.81 -31.07 11.38
N THR A 15 -16.74 -31.42 12.28
CA THR A 15 -18.11 -30.90 12.27
C THR A 15 -18.17 -29.41 12.62
N SER A 16 -17.35 -28.97 13.58
CA SER A 16 -17.21 -27.55 13.95
C SER A 16 -16.69 -26.72 12.79
N VAL A 17 -15.64 -27.19 12.11
CA VAL A 17 -15.05 -26.54 10.94
C VAL A 17 -16.06 -26.46 9.78
N TYR A 18 -16.79 -27.54 9.50
CA TYR A 18 -17.80 -27.55 8.45
C TYR A 18 -18.94 -26.56 8.72
N ASN A 19 -19.50 -26.55 9.94
CA ASN A 19 -20.57 -25.62 10.31
C ASN A 19 -20.11 -24.16 10.35
N TYR A 20 -18.84 -23.91 10.66
CA TYR A 20 -18.25 -22.57 10.62
C TYR A 20 -18.05 -22.05 9.19
N LEU A 21 -17.63 -22.93 8.27
CA LEU A 21 -17.36 -22.58 6.87
C LEU A 21 -18.64 -22.54 6.03
N LYS A 22 -19.62 -23.41 6.28
CA LYS A 22 -20.87 -23.54 5.51
C LYS A 22 -21.62 -22.22 5.27
N PRO A 23 -21.89 -21.35 6.27
CA PRO A 23 -22.58 -20.08 6.04
C PRO A 23 -21.70 -19.04 5.31
N ARG A 24 -20.38 -19.24 5.24
CA ARG A 24 -19.41 -18.29 4.64
C ARG A 24 -18.95 -18.67 3.24
N ILE A 25 -19.44 -19.79 2.69
CA ILE A 25 -19.11 -20.26 1.33
C ILE A 25 -19.36 -19.16 0.30
N LEU A 26 -20.47 -18.43 0.42
CA LEU A 26 -20.79 -17.34 -0.52
C LEU A 26 -19.75 -16.22 -0.50
N GLY A 27 -19.29 -15.80 0.68
CA GLY A 27 -18.24 -14.78 0.81
C GLY A 27 -16.88 -15.27 0.29
N MET A 28 -16.55 -16.54 0.49
CA MET A 28 -15.34 -17.15 -0.07
C MET A 28 -15.36 -17.19 -1.60
N ILE A 29 -16.53 -17.48 -2.20
CA ILE A 29 -16.68 -17.47 -3.67
C ILE A 29 -16.48 -16.05 -4.22
N ILE A 30 -17.07 -15.04 -3.59
CA ILE A 30 -16.91 -13.64 -4.02
C ILE A 30 -15.44 -13.19 -3.91
N ALA A 31 -14.79 -13.50 -2.79
CA ALA A 31 -13.37 -13.18 -2.61
C ALA A 31 -12.47 -13.90 -3.63
N ALA A 32 -12.76 -15.16 -3.93
CA ALA A 32 -12.03 -15.93 -4.94
C ALA A 32 -12.22 -15.36 -6.35
N LEU A 33 -13.44 -14.95 -6.70
CA LEU A 33 -13.72 -14.27 -7.98
C LEU A 33 -12.98 -12.94 -8.09
N PHE A 34 -13.01 -12.12 -7.03
CA PHE A 34 -12.28 -10.84 -7.01
C PHE A 34 -10.76 -11.04 -7.16
N LEU A 35 -10.22 -12.02 -6.45
CA LEU A 35 -8.80 -12.39 -6.56
C LEU A 35 -8.46 -12.89 -7.97
N ALA A 36 -9.32 -13.70 -8.59
CA ALA A 36 -9.15 -14.15 -9.96
C ALA A 36 -9.14 -12.97 -10.95
N VAL A 37 -10.02 -11.99 -10.77
CA VAL A 37 -10.03 -10.76 -11.59
C VAL A 37 -8.72 -10.00 -11.45
N ILE A 38 -8.19 -9.83 -10.24
CA ILE A 38 -6.89 -9.18 -10.03
C ILE A 38 -5.77 -9.94 -10.74
N ILE A 39 -5.71 -11.28 -10.58
CA ILE A 39 -4.67 -12.10 -11.20
C ILE A 39 -4.72 -11.96 -12.72
N VAL A 40 -5.91 -12.09 -13.32
CA VAL A 40 -6.09 -11.92 -14.77
C VAL A 40 -5.71 -10.50 -15.19
N SER A 41 -6.16 -9.47 -14.46
CA SER A 41 -5.83 -8.09 -14.77
C SER A 41 -4.32 -7.86 -14.78
N VAL A 42 -3.60 -8.33 -13.76
CA VAL A 42 -2.14 -8.14 -13.65
C VAL A 42 -1.40 -8.96 -14.71
N ALA A 43 -1.84 -10.20 -14.98
CA ALA A 43 -1.18 -11.10 -15.94
C ALA A 43 -1.35 -10.65 -17.40
N PHE A 44 -2.50 -10.07 -17.74
CA PHE A 44 -2.80 -9.58 -19.09
C PHE A 44 -2.48 -8.09 -19.29
N THR A 45 -2.10 -7.37 -18.23
CA THR A 45 -1.57 -6.01 -18.38
C THR A 45 -0.20 -6.10 -19.02
N SER A 46 -0.08 -5.59 -20.25
CA SER A 46 1.24 -5.31 -20.82
C SER A 46 1.89 -4.22 -20.00
N TRP A 47 2.94 -4.58 -19.26
CA TRP A 47 3.81 -3.64 -18.58
C TRP A 47 4.90 -3.24 -19.58
N PRO A 48 4.76 -2.11 -20.30
CA PRO A 48 5.82 -1.65 -21.18
C PRO A 48 7.06 -1.41 -20.34
N ILE A 49 8.07 -2.26 -20.53
CA ILE A 49 9.41 -1.96 -20.06
C ILE A 49 9.85 -0.81 -20.97
N MET A 50 10.15 0.34 -20.37
CA MET A 50 10.71 1.46 -21.12
C MET A 50 12.09 1.02 -21.61
N ASP A 51 12.16 0.47 -22.83
CA ASP A 51 13.42 0.07 -23.49
C ASP A 51 14.35 1.27 -23.78
N GLN A 52 13.91 2.49 -23.43
CA GLN A 52 14.58 3.75 -23.66
C GLN A 52 14.77 4.55 -22.37
N LEU A 53 15.05 3.91 -21.24
CA LEU A 53 15.89 4.64 -20.28
C LEU A 53 17.22 4.87 -20.98
N PRO A 54 17.71 6.13 -21.12
CA PRO A 54 19.08 6.36 -21.51
C PRO A 54 19.95 5.71 -20.44
N GLN A 55 20.35 4.46 -20.68
CA GLN A 55 21.38 3.82 -19.89
C GLN A 55 22.68 4.43 -20.36
N ASP A 56 22.96 5.64 -19.89
CA ASP A 56 24.34 5.99 -19.72
C ASP A 56 24.88 5.01 -18.67
N ILE A 57 25.65 4.04 -19.14
CA ILE A 57 26.21 2.95 -18.32
C ILE A 57 27.10 3.53 -17.20
N ALA A 58 27.51 4.80 -17.33
CA ALA A 58 28.23 5.56 -16.32
C ALA A 58 27.35 6.13 -15.19
N ASP A 59 26.05 6.37 -15.41
CA ASP A 59 25.13 6.97 -14.44
C ASP A 59 23.85 6.11 -14.28
N GLN A 60 24.00 5.00 -13.56
CA GLN A 60 22.88 4.15 -13.13
C GLN A 60 21.85 4.89 -12.26
N SER A 61 22.23 6.07 -11.76
CA SER A 61 21.41 6.92 -10.91
C SER A 61 20.77 8.03 -11.75
N ASN A 62 19.49 7.87 -12.08
CA ASN A 62 18.70 8.89 -12.79
C ASN A 62 18.40 10.15 -11.94
N ILE A 63 19.16 10.38 -10.86
CA ILE A 63 18.99 11.54 -9.98
C ILE A 63 19.27 12.83 -10.74
N GLN A 64 20.31 12.85 -11.59
CA GLN A 64 20.61 14.03 -12.40
C GLN A 64 19.50 14.33 -13.41
N GLY A 65 18.99 13.31 -14.11
CA GLY A 65 17.90 13.47 -15.07
C GLY A 65 16.61 13.96 -14.41
N ILE A 66 16.24 13.38 -13.26
CA ILE A 66 15.11 13.84 -12.46
C ILE A 66 15.32 15.27 -11.96
N GLY A 67 16.51 15.60 -11.46
CA GLY A 67 16.85 16.95 -11.02
C GLY A 67 16.69 17.96 -12.15
N MET A 68 17.19 17.66 -13.35
CA MET A 68 17.00 18.51 -14.52
C MET A 68 15.52 18.70 -14.86
N MET A 69 14.74 17.62 -14.96
CA MET A 69 13.31 17.72 -15.26
C MET A 69 12.54 18.53 -14.21
N ILE A 70 12.87 18.39 -12.92
CA ILE A 70 12.25 19.19 -11.84
C ILE A 70 12.54 20.68 -12.03
N PHE A 71 13.77 21.04 -12.38
CA PHE A 71 14.20 22.44 -12.50
C PHE A 71 14.05 23.04 -13.91
N THR A 72 13.58 22.29 -14.90
CA THR A 72 13.27 22.81 -16.24
C THR A 72 11.80 22.66 -16.59
N ASP A 73 11.31 21.42 -16.67
CA ASP A 73 10.01 21.11 -17.25
C ASP A 73 8.90 21.18 -16.20
N PHE A 74 9.25 20.88 -14.94
CA PHE A 74 8.35 20.83 -13.80
C PHE A 74 8.61 21.95 -12.77
N VAL A 75 9.13 23.10 -13.20
CA VAL A 75 9.41 24.26 -12.32
C VAL A 75 8.15 24.72 -11.59
N VAL A 76 7.06 24.97 -12.31
CA VAL A 76 5.80 25.48 -11.74
C VAL A 76 5.23 24.54 -10.67
N PRO A 77 5.08 23.22 -10.91
CA PRO A 77 4.61 22.31 -9.86
C PRO A 77 5.61 22.18 -8.70
N PHE A 78 6.93 22.28 -8.94
CA PHE A 78 7.93 22.30 -7.87
C PHE A 78 7.82 23.54 -6.97
N GLU A 79 7.53 24.71 -7.53
CA GLU A 79 7.30 25.94 -6.77
C GLU A 79 6.08 25.83 -5.86
N ILE A 80 4.98 25.28 -6.37
CA ILE A 80 3.76 25.04 -5.59
C ILE A 80 4.07 24.08 -4.44
N LEU A 81 4.77 22.98 -4.72
CA LEU A 81 5.22 22.03 -3.69
C LEU A 81 6.07 22.73 -2.63
N SER A 82 7.00 23.61 -3.04
CA SER A 82 7.88 24.35 -2.13
C SER A 82 7.10 25.26 -1.19
N ILE A 83 6.07 25.95 -1.69
CA ILE A 83 5.17 26.78 -0.86
C ILE A 83 4.36 25.91 0.11
N ILE A 84 3.85 24.75 -0.35
CA ILE A 84 3.12 23.81 0.51
C ILE A 84 4.04 23.32 1.64
N LEU A 85 5.26 22.89 1.33
CA LEU A 85 6.23 22.43 2.32
C LEU A 85 6.62 23.55 3.30
N LEU A 86 6.82 24.77 2.82
CA LEU A 86 7.08 25.93 3.66
C LEU A 86 5.90 26.23 4.59
N SER A 87 4.67 26.19 4.08
CA SER A 87 3.46 26.40 4.86
C SER A 87 3.25 25.32 5.92
N ALA A 88 3.56 24.07 5.58
CA ALA A 88 3.52 22.95 6.50
C ALA A 88 4.54 23.11 7.63
N LEU A 89 5.77 23.54 7.31
CA LEU A 89 6.79 23.85 8.31
C LEU A 89 6.35 24.98 9.24
N MET A 90 5.78 26.06 8.70
CA MET A 90 5.22 27.14 9.50
C MET A 90 4.09 26.66 10.42
N GLY A 91 3.20 25.81 9.92
CA GLY A 91 2.15 25.16 10.73
C GLY A 91 2.73 24.28 11.83
N ALA A 92 3.77 23.50 11.53
CA ALA A 92 4.47 22.68 12.51
C ALA A 92 5.13 23.53 13.60
N ILE A 93 5.80 24.63 13.24
CA ILE A 93 6.41 25.57 14.19
C ILE A 93 5.33 26.20 15.07
N TYR A 94 4.21 26.64 14.48
CA TYR A 94 3.10 27.21 15.25
C TYR A 94 2.56 26.23 16.28
N MET A 95 2.35 24.97 15.89
CA MET A 95 1.90 23.92 16.80
C MET A 95 2.95 23.60 17.89
N ALA A 96 4.24 23.61 17.53
CA ALA A 96 5.33 23.34 18.45
C ALA A 96 5.60 24.48 19.44
N LYS A 97 5.23 25.72 19.09
CA LYS A 97 5.42 26.89 19.94
C LYS A 97 4.73 26.75 21.29
N GLY A 98 3.60 26.04 21.34
CA GLY A 98 2.74 26.00 22.53
C GLY A 98 2.16 27.38 22.88
N ASP A 99 1.19 27.42 23.77
CA ASP A 99 0.66 28.68 24.29
C ASP A 99 1.57 29.21 25.40
N ASP A 100 2.35 30.26 25.11
CA ASP A 100 3.16 31.02 26.10
C ASP A 100 2.26 31.95 26.96
N ASN A 101 1.10 31.45 27.38
CA ASN A 101 0.19 32.18 28.27
C ASN A 101 -0.23 31.29 29.45
N LYS A 102 0.63 31.26 30.48
CA LYS A 102 0.41 30.76 31.86
C LYS A 102 0.12 29.28 32.05
#